data_AF-A0A6J6SV38-F1
#
_entry.id   AF-A0A6J6SV38-F1
#
_cell.length_a   1.000
_cell.length_b   1.000
_cell.length_c   1.000
_cell.angle_alpha   90.00
_cell.angle_beta   90.00
_cell.angle_gamma   90.00
#
_symmetry.space_group_name_H-M   'P 1'
#
loop_
_entity.id
_entity.type
_entity.pdbx_description
1 polymer ?
#
loop_
_entity_poly.entity_id
_entity_poly.type
_entity_poly.pdbx_seq_one_letter_code
_entity_poly.pdbx_strand_id
1 'polypeptide(L)'
;MRIATDELFAPVVVVIRASSVEDAFDAADATDFGLTAAIFTTDLGTAFRFVERAEVGAVQVNLPTAGLEYQSPVGGRRNSGSGGLEQGAAALDFYTRSKAVSIRFATDA
;
A
#
# COMPACT_ATOMS: atom_id res chain seq x y z
N MET A 1 17.60 -8.72 10.19
CA MET A 1 18.31 -9.85 9.52
C MET A 1 18.17 -9.65 8.03
N ARG A 2 19.22 -9.72 7.20
CA ARG A 2 19.11 -9.46 5.74
C ARG A 2 18.03 -10.28 5.05
N ILE A 3 17.90 -11.55 5.40
CA ILE A 3 16.86 -12.45 4.84
C ILE A 3 15.42 -11.97 5.10
N ALA A 4 15.20 -11.11 6.10
CA ALA A 4 13.88 -10.57 6.44
C ALA A 4 13.59 -9.22 5.77
N THR A 5 14.61 -8.53 5.24
CA THR A 5 14.52 -7.17 4.70
C THR A 5 14.83 -7.09 3.22
N ASP A 6 15.59 -8.05 2.69
CA ASP A 6 15.92 -8.16 1.27
C ASP A 6 14.82 -8.94 0.54
N GLU A 7 14.39 -8.47 -0.63
CA GLU A 7 13.45 -9.18 -1.48
C GLU A 7 14.16 -10.31 -2.24
N LEU A 8 13.75 -11.57 -2.00
CA LEU A 8 14.49 -12.74 -2.46
C LEU A 8 13.97 -13.36 -3.77
N PHE A 9 12.71 -13.07 -4.17
CA PHE A 9 12.03 -13.72 -5.30
C PHE A 9 12.17 -15.26 -5.32
N ALA A 10 12.10 -15.87 -4.14
CA ALA A 10 12.30 -17.31 -3.92
C ALA A 10 11.18 -17.86 -3.02
N PRO A 11 10.94 -19.19 -3.01
CA PRO A 11 9.93 -19.82 -2.14
C PRO A 11 10.43 -19.88 -0.68
N VAL A 12 10.65 -18.73 -0.06
CA VAL A 12 11.19 -18.56 1.29
C VAL A 12 10.28 -17.61 2.06
N VAL A 13 9.94 -17.97 3.30
CA VAL A 13 9.24 -17.09 4.25
C VAL A 13 10.01 -17.03 5.56
N VAL A 14 10.06 -15.87 6.18
CA VAL A 14 10.68 -15.66 7.49
C VAL A 14 9.60 -15.54 8.55
N VAL A 15 9.76 -16.29 9.64
CA VAL A 15 8.87 -16.19 10.81
C VAL A 15 9.62 -15.45 11.92
N ILE A 16 9.09 -14.31 12.33
CA ILE A 16 9.62 -13.50 13.43
C ILE A 16 8.60 -13.52 14.56
N ARG A 17 9.04 -13.94 15.76
CA ARG A 17 8.19 -13.91 16.94
C ARG A 17 8.19 -12.51 17.53
N ALA A 18 7.01 -11.89 17.59
CA ALA A 18 6.80 -10.66 18.34
C ALA A 18 6.36 -10.96 19.78
N SER A 19 6.76 -10.09 20.69
CA SER A 19 6.43 -10.13 22.13
C SER A 19 5.13 -9.38 22.45
N SER A 20 4.67 -8.51 21.56
CA SER A 20 3.46 -7.71 21.69
C SER A 20 2.93 -7.30 20.31
N VAL A 21 1.75 -6.67 20.28
CA VAL A 21 1.19 -6.11 19.03
C VAL A 21 2.06 -4.98 18.49
N GLU A 22 2.56 -4.09 19.34
CA GLU A 22 3.41 -2.98 18.90
C GLU A 22 4.76 -3.49 18.36
N ASP A 23 5.35 -4.50 19.02
CA ASP A 23 6.56 -5.16 18.53
C ASP A 23 6.33 -5.85 17.18
N ALA A 24 5.14 -6.40 16.94
CA ALA A 24 4.77 -6.96 15.64
C ALA A 24 4.66 -5.88 14.56
N PHE A 25 4.10 -4.71 14.90
CA PHE A 25 3.99 -3.58 13.99
C PHE A 25 5.37 -3.01 13.65
N ASP A 26 6.22 -2.80 14.66
CA ASP A 26 7.61 -2.36 14.46
C ASP A 26 8.39 -3.35 13.59
N ALA A 27 8.22 -4.66 13.79
CA ALA A 27 8.84 -5.68 12.96
C ALA A 27 8.32 -5.69 11.51
N ALA A 28 7.03 -5.40 11.30
CA ALA A 28 6.44 -5.32 9.97
C ALA A 28 6.91 -4.08 9.19
N ASP A 29 7.13 -2.95 9.88
CA ASP A 29 7.64 -1.70 9.29
C ASP A 29 9.18 -1.70 9.13
N ALA A 30 9.89 -2.69 9.69
CA ALA A 30 11.36 -2.79 9.66
C ALA A 30 11.92 -3.25 8.30
N THR A 31 11.47 -2.62 7.22
CA THR A 31 11.88 -2.88 5.83
C THR A 31 11.86 -1.59 5.02
N ASP A 32 12.68 -1.52 3.96
CA ASP A 32 12.69 -0.40 3.03
C ASP A 32 11.54 -0.47 2.00
N PHE A 33 10.78 -1.56 1.99
CA PHE A 33 9.68 -1.82 1.07
C PHE A 33 8.32 -1.52 1.71
N GLY A 34 7.32 -1.23 0.89
CA GLY A 34 5.99 -0.85 1.34
C GLY A 34 4.89 -1.15 0.32
N LEU A 35 4.84 -2.37 -0.20
CA LEU A 35 3.85 -2.76 -1.23
C LEU A 35 2.51 -3.18 -0.61
N THR A 36 2.48 -4.34 0.04
CA THR A 36 1.31 -4.88 0.73
C THR A 36 1.67 -5.33 2.14
N ALA A 37 0.71 -5.26 3.06
CA ALA A 37 0.81 -5.89 4.36
C ALA A 37 -0.53 -6.52 4.76
N ALA A 38 -0.48 -7.52 5.64
CA ALA A 38 -1.67 -8.21 6.12
C ALA A 38 -1.64 -8.38 7.63
N ILE A 39 -2.80 -8.29 8.26
CA ILE A 39 -3.01 -8.63 9.66
C ILE A 39 -4.14 -9.66 9.78
N PHE A 40 -3.92 -10.67 10.62
CA PHE A 40 -4.92 -11.67 10.98
C PHE A 40 -5.27 -11.50 12.45
N THR A 41 -6.49 -11.05 12.72
CA THR A 41 -6.97 -10.75 14.07
C THR A 41 -8.50 -10.76 14.12
N THR A 42 -9.05 -11.07 15.30
CA THR A 42 -10.47 -10.89 15.63
C THR A 42 -10.73 -9.60 16.42
N ASP A 43 -9.67 -8.92 16.86
CA ASP A 43 -9.76 -7.64 17.57
C ASP A 43 -9.79 -6.48 16.58
N LEU A 44 -10.96 -5.84 16.48
CA LEU A 44 -11.19 -4.76 15.52
C LEU A 44 -10.34 -3.52 15.80
N GLY A 45 -10.07 -3.21 17.09
CA GLY A 45 -9.21 -2.09 17.47
C GLY A 45 -7.79 -2.28 16.97
N THR A 46 -7.24 -3.48 17.08
CA THR A 46 -5.93 -3.86 16.55
C THR A 46 -5.89 -3.79 15.04
N ALA A 47 -6.96 -4.23 14.36
CA ALA A 47 -7.05 -4.11 12.91
C ALA A 47 -7.00 -2.65 12.44
N PHE A 48 -7.77 -1.76 13.07
CA PHE A 48 -7.75 -0.33 12.73
C PHE A 48 -6.40 0.33 13.02
N ARG A 49 -5.79 0.05 14.18
CA ARG A 49 -4.46 0.57 14.51
C ARG A 49 -3.42 0.13 13.47
N PHE A 50 -3.49 -1.10 12.98
CA PHE A 50 -2.60 -1.58 11.92
C PHE A 50 -2.85 -0.86 10.60
N VAL A 51 -4.11 -0.70 10.19
CA VAL A 51 -4.51 -0.01 8.95
C VAL A 51 -4.02 1.45 8.94
N GLU A 52 -4.11 2.15 10.07
CA GLU A 52 -3.66 3.54 10.19
C GLU A 52 -2.14 3.66 10.20
N ARG A 53 -1.46 2.70 10.83
CA ARG A 53 -0.02 2.75 11.04
C ARG A 53 0.79 2.28 9.83
N ALA A 54 0.38 1.20 9.19
CA ALA A 54 1.20 0.50 8.21
C ALA A 54 1.53 1.40 7.00
N GLU A 55 2.82 1.63 6.74
CA GLU A 55 3.27 2.46 5.62
C GLU A 55 3.38 1.66 4.31
N VAL A 56 2.24 1.16 3.83
CA VAL A 56 2.13 0.34 2.63
C VAL A 56 1.11 0.88 1.62
N GLY A 57 1.15 0.34 0.41
CA GLY A 57 0.19 0.64 -0.65
C GLY A 57 -1.20 0.06 -0.41
N ALA A 58 -1.25 -1.16 0.12
CA ALA A 58 -2.50 -1.85 0.45
C ALA A 58 -2.38 -2.69 1.72
N VAL A 59 -3.38 -2.58 2.60
CA VAL A 59 -3.52 -3.37 3.81
C VAL A 59 -4.64 -4.39 3.65
N GLN A 60 -4.37 -5.62 4.07
CA GLN A 60 -5.31 -6.74 4.05
C GLN A 60 -5.65 -7.16 5.49
N VAL A 61 -6.94 -7.23 5.82
CA VAL A 61 -7.40 -7.70 7.13
C VAL A 61 -8.06 -9.06 6.96
N ASN A 62 -7.50 -10.08 7.62
CA ASN A 62 -7.92 -11.48 7.52
C ASN A 62 -7.88 -12.03 6.08
N LEU A 63 -6.99 -11.49 5.25
CA LEU A 63 -6.74 -11.89 3.87
C LEU A 63 -5.21 -11.97 3.63
N PRO A 64 -4.74 -12.81 2.70
CA PRO A 64 -3.32 -12.90 2.36
C PRO A 64 -2.81 -11.59 1.73
N THR A 65 -1.50 -11.38 1.73
CA THR A 65 -0.84 -10.20 1.10
C THR A 65 -0.91 -10.18 -0.42
N ALA A 66 -1.23 -11.32 -1.05
CA ALA A 66 -1.42 -11.48 -2.48
C ALA A 66 -2.91 -11.55 -2.84
N GLY A 67 -3.24 -11.32 -4.12
CA GLY A 67 -4.63 -11.38 -4.61
C GLY A 67 -5.39 -10.07 -4.46
N LEU A 68 -4.73 -8.95 -4.78
CA LEU A 68 -5.39 -7.64 -4.83
C LEU A 68 -6.49 -7.63 -5.89
N GLU A 69 -7.62 -7.04 -5.52
CA GLU A 69 -8.79 -6.88 -6.37
C GLU A 69 -8.55 -5.87 -7.50
N TYR A 70 -8.84 -6.23 -8.75
CA TYR A 70 -8.48 -5.42 -9.94
C TYR A 70 -9.14 -4.03 -10.00
N GLN A 71 -10.28 -3.85 -9.34
CA GLN A 71 -10.95 -2.55 -9.23
C GLN A 71 -10.31 -1.61 -8.20
N SER A 72 -9.48 -2.14 -7.30
CA SER A 72 -8.83 -1.36 -6.25
C SER A 72 -7.53 -0.74 -6.75
N PRO A 73 -7.18 0.48 -6.31
CA PRO A 73 -5.90 1.08 -6.66
C PRO A 73 -4.74 0.29 -6.04
N VAL A 74 -3.65 0.14 -6.78
CA VAL A 74 -2.43 -0.52 -6.33
C VAL A 74 -1.22 0.35 -6.63
N GLY A 75 -0.38 0.56 -5.62
CA GLY A 75 0.90 1.23 -5.77
C GLY A 75 1.65 1.23 -4.45
N GLY A 76 2.94 0.91 -4.49
CA GLY A 76 3.74 0.81 -3.28
C GLY A 76 4.18 2.16 -2.71
N ARG A 77 4.58 2.12 -1.45
CA ARG A 77 5.29 3.20 -0.73
C ARG A 77 6.77 2.85 -0.62
N ARG A 78 7.58 3.80 -0.13
CA ARG A 78 9.03 3.64 0.07
C ARG A 78 9.70 3.14 -1.23
N ASN A 79 10.57 2.14 -1.17
CA ASN A 79 11.21 1.57 -2.35
C ASN A 79 10.28 0.68 -3.20
N SER A 80 9.01 0.52 -2.83
CA SER A 80 8.02 -0.26 -3.60
C SER A 80 7.19 0.59 -4.58
N GLY A 81 7.40 1.90 -4.69
CA GLY A 81 6.66 2.70 -5.66
C GLY A 81 7.20 4.11 -5.86
N SER A 82 6.80 4.72 -6.97
CA SER A 82 7.20 6.08 -7.38
C SER A 82 6.07 7.11 -7.24
N GLY A 83 5.03 6.78 -6.47
CA GLY A 83 3.86 7.64 -6.23
C GLY A 83 2.70 7.49 -7.21
N GLY A 84 2.89 6.78 -8.33
CA GLY A 84 1.80 6.41 -9.23
C GLY A 84 0.96 5.27 -8.66
N LEU A 85 -0.33 5.28 -8.99
CA LEU A 85 -1.25 4.16 -8.73
C LEU A 85 -1.64 3.53 -10.05
N GLU A 86 -1.65 2.20 -10.08
CA GLU A 86 -2.20 1.39 -11.15
C GLU A 86 -3.52 0.76 -10.69
N GLN A 87 -4.21 0.08 -11.62
CA GLN A 87 -5.52 -0.54 -11.40
C GLN A 87 -6.64 0.42 -10.97
N GLY A 88 -7.88 -0.06 -11.04
CA GLY A 88 -9.08 0.73 -10.74
C GLY A 88 -9.18 2.04 -11.53
N ALA A 89 -9.98 2.96 -11.01
CA ALA A 89 -10.12 4.30 -11.60
C ALA A 89 -8.88 5.19 -11.37
N ALA A 90 -8.09 4.91 -10.33
CA ALA A 90 -6.90 5.71 -9.98
C ALA A 90 -5.81 5.64 -11.06
N ALA A 91 -5.76 4.54 -11.83
CA ALA A 91 -4.85 4.42 -12.96
C ALA A 91 -5.04 5.51 -14.03
N LEU A 92 -6.24 6.12 -14.12
CA LEU A 92 -6.49 7.21 -15.06
C LEU A 92 -5.60 8.41 -14.77
N ASP A 93 -5.35 8.74 -13.50
CA ASP A 93 -4.46 9.86 -13.13
C ASP A 93 -3.00 9.57 -13.51
N PHE A 94 -2.60 8.30 -13.50
CA PHE A 94 -1.27 7.88 -13.93
C PHE A 94 -1.10 8.01 -15.46
N TYR A 95 -2.06 7.49 -16.22
CA TYR A 95 -2.01 7.42 -17.69
C TYR A 95 -2.52 8.67 -18.42
N THR A 96 -3.13 9.62 -17.73
CA THR A 96 -3.67 10.85 -18.32
C THR A 96 -3.10 12.11 -17.68
N ARG A 97 -3.38 13.27 -18.30
CA ARG A 97 -3.02 14.59 -17.77
C ARG A 97 -4.19 15.55 -17.95
N SER A 98 -4.58 16.21 -16.88
CA SER A 98 -5.62 17.23 -16.90
C SER A 98 -5.16 18.48 -17.64
N LYS A 99 -6.04 19.04 -18.48
CA LYS A 99 -5.83 20.33 -19.15
C LYS A 99 -7.00 21.26 -18.85
N ALA A 100 -6.75 22.32 -18.10
CA ALA A 100 -7.74 23.37 -17.89
C ALA A 100 -7.79 24.31 -19.10
N VAL A 101 -9.00 24.65 -19.56
CA VAL A 101 -9.24 25.58 -20.66
C VAL A 101 -10.36 26.53 -20.25
N SER A 102 -10.14 27.84 -20.38
CA SER A 102 -11.15 28.87 -20.11
C SER A 102 -11.32 29.72 -21.36
N ILE A 103 -12.57 29.96 -21.76
CA ILE A 103 -12.90 30.66 -23.00
C ILE A 103 -13.96 31.73 -22.69
N ARG A 104 -13.67 33.00 -23.03
CA ARG A 104 -14.67 34.07 -23.13
C ARG A 104 -14.92 34.34 -24.61
N PHE A 105 -16.05 33.86 -25.12
CA PHE A 105 -16.36 33.90 -26.56
C PHE A 105 -16.96 35.24 -27.04
N ALA A 106 -17.57 36.02 -26.15
CA ALA A 106 -18.07 37.35 -26.44
C ALA A 106 -17.69 38.34 -25.33
N THR A 107 -17.39 39.57 -25.74
CA THR A 107 -17.47 40.75 -24.87
C THR A 107 -18.70 41.49 -25.34
N ASP A 108 -19.69 41.68 -24.48
CA ASP A 108 -20.68 42.74 -24.76
C ASP A 108 -19.90 44.06 -24.92
N ALA A 109 -20.31 44.84 -25.93
CA ALA A 109 -19.71 46.13 -26.29
C ALA A 109 -19.77 47.16 -25.15
#